data_AF-A0A2Z3JFA4-F1
#
_entry.id   AF-A0A2Z3JFA4-F1
#
_cell.length_a   1.000
_cell.length_b   1.000
_cell.length_c   1.000
_cell.angle_alpha   90.00
_cell.angle_beta   90.00
_cell.angle_gamma   90.00
#
_symmetry.space_group_name_H-M   'P 1'
#
loop_
_entity.id
_entity.type
_entity.pdbx_description
1 polymer ?
#
loop_
_entity_poly.entity_id
_entity_poly.type
_entity_poly.pdbx_seq_one_letter_code
_entity_poly.pdbx_strand_id
1 'polypeptide(L)'
;MNAQLERLLPILSTIPGVNLPVTMLQGVFIAASQRKIEQLESALRYEVGLLNQKIMAGQLLLDREYVRSESFTANVMQAMRAAEIAESDHKLQFIARALAGCSLSFPRPEPDKFQTMRIVEAMSDRELRVFVAYFQLLDPVDPYSDAIPTDAQLSLPPLSRQEVVAALLGLQQLGVISKENLTGRDGEWKDAPHLPGQGFAWKLTGLARQVATLGRLGLEEA
;
A
#
# COMPACT_ATOMS: atom_id res chain seq x y z
N MET A 1 -18.81 -5.02 -24.78
CA MET A 1 -19.29 -4.52 -23.49
C MET A 1 -18.48 -5.22 -22.41
N ASN A 2 -17.88 -4.48 -21.50
CA ASN A 2 -16.78 -5.00 -20.68
C ASN A 2 -17.31 -5.48 -19.32
N ALA A 3 -17.73 -6.75 -19.28
CA ALA A 3 -18.46 -7.37 -18.16
C ALA A 3 -17.71 -7.32 -16.80
N GLN A 4 -16.40 -7.07 -16.81
CA GLN A 4 -15.54 -7.11 -15.63
C GLN A 4 -15.68 -5.84 -14.78
N LEU A 5 -15.75 -4.68 -15.43
CA LEU A 5 -15.83 -3.38 -14.77
C LEU A 5 -17.27 -3.06 -14.34
N GLU A 6 -18.26 -3.60 -15.07
CA GLU A 6 -19.68 -3.63 -14.66
C GLU A 6 -19.90 -4.33 -13.31
N ARG A 7 -19.04 -5.27 -12.93
CA ARG A 7 -19.12 -5.95 -11.62
C ARG A 7 -18.55 -5.11 -10.47
N LEU A 8 -17.52 -4.30 -10.74
CA LEU A 8 -16.86 -3.49 -9.71
C LEU A 8 -17.55 -2.14 -9.48
N LEU A 9 -18.15 -1.56 -10.54
CA LEU A 9 -18.86 -0.28 -10.46
C LEU A 9 -19.91 -0.22 -9.34
N PRO A 10 -20.79 -1.22 -9.15
CA PRO A 10 -21.78 -1.18 -8.07
C PRO A 10 -21.14 -1.03 -6.69
N ILE A 11 -19.97 -1.64 -6.47
CA ILE A 11 -19.25 -1.57 -5.20
C ILE A 11 -18.65 -0.18 -5.00
N LEU A 12 -17.94 0.33 -6.01
CA LEU A 12 -17.30 1.65 -5.94
C LEU A 12 -18.35 2.76 -5.78
N SER A 13 -19.50 2.65 -6.44
CA SER A 13 -20.63 3.58 -6.32
C SER A 13 -21.27 3.59 -4.93
N THR A 14 -20.96 2.63 -4.05
CA THR A 14 -21.39 2.72 -2.64
C THR A 14 -20.59 3.73 -1.83
N ILE A 15 -19.40 4.15 -2.32
CA ILE A 15 -18.65 5.24 -1.70
C ILE A 15 -19.39 6.56 -2.01
N PRO A 16 -19.77 7.35 -1.00
CA PRO A 16 -20.61 8.52 -1.21
C PRO A 16 -20.02 9.54 -2.21
N GLY A 17 -20.72 9.78 -3.31
CA GLY A 17 -20.32 10.79 -4.30
C GLY A 17 -19.35 10.31 -5.37
N VAL A 18 -19.00 9.01 -5.41
CA VAL A 18 -18.38 8.41 -6.60
C VAL A 18 -19.32 8.56 -7.78
N ASN A 19 -18.81 9.14 -8.87
CA ASN A 19 -19.52 9.26 -10.14
C ASN A 19 -18.61 8.78 -11.27
N LEU A 20 -18.57 7.48 -11.51
CA LEU A 20 -17.74 6.87 -12.55
C LEU A 20 -18.52 6.82 -13.88
N PRO A 21 -18.06 7.50 -14.95
CA PRO A 21 -18.73 7.46 -16.23
C PRO A 21 -18.70 6.04 -16.82
N VAL A 22 -19.86 5.53 -17.25
CA VAL A 22 -20.00 4.21 -17.90
C VAL A 22 -19.18 4.13 -19.22
N THR A 23 -18.86 5.26 -19.84
CA THR A 23 -18.00 5.33 -21.03
C THR A 23 -16.54 4.97 -20.76
N MET A 24 -16.06 5.08 -19.51
CA MET A 24 -14.70 4.67 -19.11
C MET A 24 -14.51 3.15 -19.15
N LEU A 25 -15.60 2.37 -19.23
CA LEU A 25 -15.60 0.90 -19.31
C LEU A 25 -15.11 0.36 -20.65
N GLN A 26 -15.00 1.22 -21.67
CA GLN A 26 -14.78 0.80 -23.05
C GLN A 26 -13.29 0.61 -23.42
N GLY A 27 -12.35 1.04 -22.57
CA GLY A 27 -10.94 1.19 -22.97
C GLY A 27 -9.90 0.30 -22.26
N VAL A 28 -10.27 -0.53 -21.29
CA VAL A 28 -9.28 -1.31 -20.52
C VAL A 28 -9.73 -2.76 -20.38
N PHE A 29 -8.80 -3.69 -20.54
CA PHE A 29 -8.89 -5.15 -20.42
C PHE A 29 -9.11 -5.93 -21.73
N ILE A 30 -7.99 -6.43 -22.24
CA ILE A 30 -7.88 -7.70 -22.94
C ILE A 30 -7.00 -8.56 -22.02
N ALA A 31 -7.57 -9.60 -21.38
CA ALA A 31 -6.89 -10.73 -20.70
C ALA A 31 -6.92 -10.89 -19.15
N ALA A 32 -7.63 -10.07 -18.37
CA ALA A 32 -7.82 -10.40 -16.94
C ALA A 32 -8.72 -11.65 -16.80
N SER A 33 -8.24 -12.68 -16.09
CA SER A 33 -9.02 -13.91 -15.89
C SER A 33 -10.22 -13.65 -14.99
N GLN A 34 -11.38 -14.24 -15.30
CA GLN A 34 -12.64 -14.05 -14.57
C GLN A 34 -12.48 -14.29 -13.05
N ARG A 35 -11.61 -15.22 -12.67
CA ARG A 35 -11.25 -15.53 -11.28
C ARG A 35 -10.58 -14.34 -10.57
N LYS A 36 -9.64 -13.63 -11.21
CA LYS A 36 -8.95 -12.48 -10.60
C LYS A 36 -9.92 -11.33 -10.32
N ILE A 37 -10.90 -11.12 -11.20
CA ILE A 37 -11.93 -10.10 -10.99
C ILE A 37 -12.86 -10.48 -9.85
N GLU A 38 -13.21 -11.75 -9.70
CA GLU A 38 -13.99 -12.24 -8.56
C GLU A 38 -13.26 -12.03 -7.24
N GLN A 39 -11.95 -12.33 -7.20
CA GLN A 39 -11.12 -12.10 -6.02
C GLN A 39 -11.02 -10.60 -5.71
N LEU A 40 -10.81 -9.75 -6.71
CA LEU A 40 -10.80 -8.29 -6.55
C LEU A 40 -12.16 -7.75 -6.11
N GLU A 41 -13.27 -8.26 -6.65
CA GLU A 41 -14.63 -7.88 -6.26
C GLU A 41 -14.85 -8.16 -4.77
N SER A 42 -14.46 -9.35 -4.30
CA SER A 42 -14.53 -9.72 -2.89
C SER A 42 -13.72 -8.78 -2.00
N ALA A 43 -12.46 -8.52 -2.39
CA ALA A 43 -11.57 -7.61 -1.67
C ALA A 43 -12.12 -6.19 -1.59
N LEU A 44 -12.62 -5.65 -2.71
CA LEU A 44 -13.22 -4.32 -2.76
C LEU A 44 -14.49 -4.23 -1.92
N ARG A 45 -15.36 -5.23 -1.99
CA ARG A 45 -16.60 -5.25 -1.20
C ARG A 45 -16.29 -5.18 0.30
N TYR A 46 -15.28 -5.93 0.74
CA TYR A 46 -14.83 -5.89 2.14
C TYR A 46 -14.25 -4.52 2.51
N GLU A 47 -13.26 -4.03 1.77
CA GLU A 47 -12.53 -2.80 2.13
C GLU A 47 -13.39 -1.53 2.01
N VAL A 48 -14.30 -1.48 1.04
CA VAL A 48 -15.28 -0.40 0.87
C VAL A 48 -16.37 -0.48 1.93
N GLY A 49 -16.81 -1.70 2.30
CA GLY A 49 -17.74 -1.89 3.41
C GLY A 49 -17.19 -1.35 4.72
N LEU A 50 -15.94 -1.71 5.06
CA LEU A 50 -15.25 -1.18 6.25
C LEU A 50 -15.05 0.34 6.17
N LEU A 51 -14.65 0.86 5.00
CA LEU A 51 -14.51 2.29 4.77
C LEU A 51 -15.82 3.04 5.08
N ASN A 52 -16.94 2.58 4.51
CA ASN A 52 -18.24 3.22 4.69
C ASN A 52 -18.67 3.19 6.15
N GLN A 53 -18.44 2.09 6.87
CA GLN A 53 -18.71 1.99 8.32
C GLN A 53 -17.92 3.05 9.10
N LYS A 54 -16.60 3.18 8.85
CA LYS A 54 -15.76 4.17 9.53
C LYS A 54 -16.12 5.62 9.19
N ILE A 55 -16.54 5.90 7.95
CA ILE A 55 -17.05 7.22 7.54
C ILE A 55 -18.37 7.54 8.27
N MET A 56 -19.30 6.58 8.32
CA MET A 56 -20.58 6.76 9.02
C MET A 56 -20.40 6.94 10.53
N ALA A 57 -19.38 6.30 11.11
CA ALA A 57 -18.99 6.48 12.51
C ALA A 57 -18.23 7.80 12.77
N GLY A 58 -17.94 8.59 11.74
CA GLY A 58 -17.20 9.86 11.86
C GLY A 58 -15.70 9.70 12.12
N GLN A 59 -15.14 8.49 11.99
CA GLN A 59 -13.73 8.20 12.22
C GLN A 59 -12.85 8.57 11.02
N LEU A 60 -13.42 8.60 9.82
CA LEU A 60 -12.73 8.93 8.59
C LEU A 60 -13.47 10.01 7.80
N LEU A 61 -12.72 10.94 7.21
CA LEU A 61 -13.26 12.00 6.37
C LEU A 61 -13.11 11.65 4.89
N LEU A 62 -14.22 11.74 4.15
CA LEU A 62 -14.23 11.52 2.71
C LEU A 62 -13.81 12.78 1.96
N ASP A 63 -12.93 12.63 0.99
CA ASP A 63 -12.56 13.67 0.03
C ASP A 63 -13.58 13.72 -1.13
N ARG A 64 -14.70 14.42 -0.88
CA ARG A 64 -15.84 14.46 -1.81
C ARG A 64 -15.52 15.08 -3.16
N GLU A 65 -14.57 16.02 -3.20
CA GLU A 65 -14.15 16.67 -4.44
C GLU A 65 -13.27 15.72 -5.26
N TYR A 66 -12.28 15.10 -4.63
CA TYR A 66 -11.41 14.15 -5.31
C TYR A 66 -12.15 12.93 -5.84
N VAL A 67 -13.08 12.37 -5.06
CA VAL A 67 -13.86 11.19 -5.45
C VAL A 67 -14.72 11.41 -6.72
N ARG A 68 -15.04 12.67 -7.04
CA ARG A 68 -15.76 13.06 -8.27
C ARG A 68 -14.83 13.39 -9.44
N SER A 69 -13.52 13.40 -9.22
CA SER A 69 -12.54 13.84 -10.20
C SER A 69 -12.14 12.73 -11.18
N GLU A 70 -11.58 13.14 -12.32
CA GLU A 70 -10.91 12.23 -13.26
C GLU A 70 -9.69 11.55 -12.63
N SER A 71 -9.05 12.18 -11.63
CA SER A 71 -7.91 11.60 -10.92
C SER A 71 -8.28 10.38 -10.08
N PHE A 72 -9.45 10.39 -9.42
CA PHE A 72 -9.94 9.19 -8.74
C PHE A 72 -10.25 8.08 -9.75
N THR A 73 -10.84 8.43 -10.89
CA THR A 73 -11.11 7.48 -11.97
C THR A 73 -9.82 6.85 -12.51
N ALA A 74 -8.76 7.65 -12.70
CA ALA A 74 -7.46 7.13 -13.12
C ALA A 74 -6.88 6.13 -12.10
N ASN A 75 -7.05 6.40 -10.80
CA ASN A 75 -6.62 5.48 -9.73
C ASN A 75 -7.45 4.19 -9.67
N VAL A 76 -8.75 4.23 -10.00
CA VAL A 76 -9.55 3.01 -10.18
C VAL A 76 -8.97 2.15 -11.31
N MET A 77 -8.70 2.74 -12.47
CA MET A 77 -8.12 2.02 -13.60
C MET A 77 -6.74 1.44 -13.27
N GLN A 78 -5.96 2.18 -12.50
CA GLN A 78 -4.67 1.74 -12.03
C GLN A 78 -4.75 0.57 -11.04
N ALA A 79 -5.65 0.63 -10.08
CA ALA A 79 -5.91 -0.48 -9.15
C ALA A 79 -6.32 -1.75 -9.91
N MET A 80 -7.13 -1.62 -10.96
CA MET A 80 -7.51 -2.78 -11.76
C MET A 80 -6.34 -3.39 -12.54
N ARG A 81 -5.44 -2.57 -13.13
CA ARG A 81 -4.21 -3.08 -13.76
C ARG A 81 -3.31 -3.77 -12.75
N ALA A 82 -3.13 -3.17 -11.57
CA ALA A 82 -2.37 -3.77 -10.48
C ALA A 82 -2.97 -5.13 -10.06
N ALA A 83 -4.29 -5.22 -10.00
CA ALA A 83 -4.98 -6.47 -9.64
C ALA A 83 -4.84 -7.56 -10.71
N GLU A 84 -4.76 -7.19 -11.99
CA GLU A 84 -4.52 -8.14 -13.07
C GLU A 84 -3.16 -8.85 -12.93
N ILE A 85 -2.14 -8.15 -12.46
CA ILE A 85 -0.79 -8.70 -12.26
C ILE A 85 -0.54 -9.26 -10.87
N ALA A 86 -1.43 -9.03 -9.90
CA ALA A 86 -1.31 -9.55 -8.54
C ALA A 86 -1.18 -11.08 -8.51
N GLU A 87 -0.28 -11.59 -7.68
CA GLU A 87 0.04 -13.02 -7.59
C GLU A 87 -0.68 -13.72 -6.43
N SER A 88 -1.24 -12.96 -5.49
CA SER A 88 -1.95 -13.46 -4.32
C SER A 88 -3.17 -12.61 -3.91
N ASP A 89 -4.05 -13.23 -3.13
CA ASP A 89 -5.20 -12.56 -2.52
C ASP A 89 -4.78 -11.44 -1.55
N HIS A 90 -3.63 -11.57 -0.87
CA HIS A 90 -3.13 -10.52 0.01
C HIS A 90 -2.77 -9.24 -0.75
N LYS A 91 -2.17 -9.38 -1.94
CA LYS A 91 -1.88 -8.24 -2.81
C LYS A 91 -3.16 -7.60 -3.33
N LEU A 92 -4.14 -8.40 -3.75
CA LEU A 92 -5.46 -7.91 -4.17
C LEU A 92 -6.16 -7.13 -3.05
N GLN A 93 -6.12 -7.66 -1.82
CA GLN A 93 -6.67 -7.00 -0.64
C GLN A 93 -5.99 -5.66 -0.39
N PHE A 94 -4.66 -5.62 -0.47
CA PHE A 94 -3.90 -4.39 -0.27
C PHE A 94 -4.18 -3.35 -1.36
N ILE A 95 -4.33 -3.76 -2.62
CA ILE A 95 -4.73 -2.88 -3.72
C ILE A 95 -6.12 -2.30 -3.48
N ALA A 96 -7.10 -3.16 -3.12
CA ALA A 96 -8.47 -2.73 -2.81
C ALA A 96 -8.49 -1.72 -1.66
N ARG A 97 -7.70 -1.97 -0.62
CA ARG A 97 -7.54 -1.08 0.53
C ARG A 97 -6.91 0.25 0.16
N ALA A 98 -5.83 0.23 -0.63
CA ALA A 98 -5.16 1.44 -1.10
C ALA A 98 -6.08 2.30 -1.98
N LEU A 99 -6.87 1.66 -2.86
CA LEU A 99 -7.89 2.34 -3.65
C LEU A 99 -8.98 2.97 -2.76
N ALA A 100 -9.48 2.22 -1.77
CA ALA A 100 -10.43 2.76 -0.79
C ALA A 100 -9.81 3.95 -0.02
N GLY A 101 -8.53 3.86 0.36
CA GLY A 101 -7.78 4.94 0.98
C GLY A 101 -7.65 6.19 0.10
N CYS A 102 -7.59 6.06 -1.22
CA CYS A 102 -7.59 7.21 -2.14
C CYS A 102 -8.86 8.07 -2.03
N SER A 103 -9.97 7.51 -1.57
CA SER A 103 -11.22 8.27 -1.37
C SER A 103 -11.20 9.19 -0.14
N LEU A 104 -10.22 9.03 0.74
CA LEU A 104 -10.14 9.76 2.01
C LEU A 104 -9.45 11.11 1.86
N SER A 105 -9.82 12.02 2.76
CA SER A 105 -9.12 13.27 3.01
C SER A 105 -8.06 13.03 4.10
N PHE A 106 -6.87 13.59 3.90
CA PHE A 106 -5.74 13.43 4.82
C PHE A 106 -5.27 14.80 5.30
N PRO A 107 -4.78 14.93 6.54
CA PRO A 107 -4.13 16.15 6.99
C PRO A 107 -2.85 16.38 6.18
N ARG A 108 -2.41 17.64 6.09
CA ARG A 108 -1.16 17.97 5.40
C ARG A 108 0.04 17.42 6.19
N PRO A 109 1.09 16.89 5.51
CA PRO A 109 1.19 16.73 4.05
C PRO A 109 0.29 15.62 3.51
N GLU A 110 -0.47 15.93 2.46
CA GLU A 110 -1.36 14.97 1.81
C GLU A 110 -0.54 13.95 1.00
N PRO A 111 -0.93 12.65 0.98
CA PRO A 111 -0.26 11.66 0.16
C PRO A 111 -0.50 11.96 -1.33
N ASP A 112 0.54 11.80 -2.15
CA ASP A 112 0.38 11.77 -3.60
C ASP A 112 -0.28 10.43 -3.97
N LYS A 113 -1.62 10.46 -4.08
CA LYS A 113 -2.44 9.28 -4.35
C LYS A 113 -2.02 8.59 -5.64
N PHE A 114 -1.61 9.32 -6.67
CA PHE A 114 -1.28 8.76 -7.98
C PHE A 114 0.11 8.11 -7.97
N GLN A 115 1.13 8.80 -7.43
CA GLN A 115 2.46 8.23 -7.25
C GLN A 115 2.41 7.02 -6.33
N THR A 116 1.63 7.09 -5.26
CA THR A 116 1.48 5.97 -4.32
C THR A 116 0.84 4.76 -5.00
N MET A 117 -0.24 4.95 -5.77
CA MET A 117 -0.85 3.84 -6.51
C MET A 117 0.10 3.23 -7.56
N ARG A 118 1.01 4.01 -8.15
CA ARG A 118 2.09 3.51 -9.02
C ARG A 118 3.06 2.59 -8.29
N ILE A 119 3.43 2.95 -7.07
CA ILE A 119 4.29 2.11 -6.23
C ILE A 119 3.55 0.83 -5.85
N VAL A 120 2.26 0.92 -5.49
CA VAL A 120 1.44 -0.25 -5.16
C VAL A 120 1.31 -1.19 -6.37
N GLU A 121 1.12 -0.67 -7.58
CA GLU A 121 1.09 -1.44 -8.82
C GLU A 121 2.44 -2.12 -9.11
N ALA A 122 3.56 -1.40 -8.94
CA ALA A 122 4.90 -1.91 -9.27
C ALA A 122 5.46 -2.91 -8.26
N MET A 123 5.01 -2.85 -7.00
CA MET A 123 5.48 -3.72 -5.93
C MET A 123 4.96 -5.16 -6.10
N SER A 124 5.87 -6.13 -6.19
CA SER A 124 5.51 -7.56 -6.20
C SER A 124 4.87 -8.00 -4.88
N ASP A 125 4.23 -9.17 -4.90
CA ASP A 125 3.65 -9.79 -3.70
C ASP A 125 4.69 -10.06 -2.60
N ARG A 126 5.88 -10.51 -3.01
CA ARG A 126 7.00 -10.74 -2.10
C ARG A 126 7.47 -9.44 -1.46
N GLU A 127 7.63 -8.38 -2.25
CA GLU A 127 8.00 -7.05 -1.74
C GLU A 127 6.92 -6.48 -0.84
N LEU A 128 5.64 -6.64 -1.16
CA LEU A 128 4.56 -6.21 -0.28
C LEU A 128 4.62 -6.89 1.08
N ARG A 129 4.84 -8.21 1.09
CA ARG A 129 4.94 -8.97 2.34
C ARG A 129 6.10 -8.49 3.21
N VAL A 130 7.27 -8.29 2.59
CA VAL A 130 8.44 -7.75 3.28
C VAL A 130 8.19 -6.33 3.74
N PHE A 131 7.58 -5.49 2.90
CA PHE A 131 7.23 -4.11 3.22
C PHE A 131 6.32 -4.01 4.43
N VAL A 132 5.22 -4.76 4.48
CA VAL A 132 4.28 -4.72 5.63
C VAL A 132 5.00 -5.10 6.92
N ALA A 133 5.80 -6.18 6.90
CA ALA A 133 6.51 -6.63 8.08
C ALA A 133 7.62 -5.65 8.51
N TYR A 134 8.36 -5.09 7.56
CA TYR A 134 9.37 -4.07 7.85
C TYR A 134 8.73 -2.77 8.34
N PHE A 135 7.60 -2.37 7.75
CA PHE A 135 6.85 -1.20 8.19
C PHE A 135 6.40 -1.39 9.64
N GLN A 136 5.78 -2.51 10.00
CA GLN A 136 5.38 -2.79 11.40
C GLN A 136 6.56 -2.80 12.38
N LEU A 137 7.72 -3.29 11.96
CA LEU A 137 8.93 -3.28 12.79
C LEU A 137 9.48 -1.85 12.99
N LEU A 138 9.44 -1.03 11.94
CA LEU A 138 10.02 0.31 11.92
C LEU A 138 9.06 1.42 12.38
N ASP A 139 7.75 1.24 12.26
CA ASP A 139 6.75 2.29 12.51
C ASP A 139 6.48 2.61 14.00
N PRO A 140 6.83 1.77 15.01
CA PRO A 140 6.90 2.24 16.40
C PRO A 140 8.25 2.88 16.76
N VAL A 141 9.23 2.92 15.84
CA VAL A 141 10.44 3.71 16.04
C VAL A 141 10.03 5.16 15.82
N ASP A 142 10.11 5.96 16.90
CA ASP A 142 9.77 7.38 16.93
C ASP A 142 10.09 8.03 15.57
N PRO A 143 9.10 8.62 14.87
CA PRO A 143 9.30 9.20 13.53
C PRO A 143 10.35 10.33 13.51
N TYR A 144 10.74 10.84 14.68
CA TYR A 144 11.81 11.82 14.89
C TYR A 144 13.10 11.20 15.44
N SER A 145 13.11 9.91 15.74
CA SER A 145 14.30 9.18 16.16
C SER A 145 15.17 8.85 14.94
N ASP A 146 16.42 9.29 14.99
CA ASP A 146 17.46 8.91 14.03
C ASP A 146 17.99 7.49 14.26
N ALA A 147 17.60 6.84 15.36
CA ALA A 147 18.04 5.47 15.65
C ALA A 147 17.33 4.46 14.75
N ILE A 148 18.11 3.67 14.01
CA ILE A 148 17.58 2.67 13.06
C ILE A 148 17.73 1.28 13.70
N PRO A 149 16.69 0.45 13.74
CA PRO A 149 16.83 -0.93 14.21
C PRO A 149 17.57 -1.71 13.14
N THR A 150 18.50 -2.54 13.61
CA THR A 150 19.56 -2.99 12.72
C THR A 150 19.41 -4.43 12.36
N ASP A 151 19.52 -4.66 11.05
CA ASP A 151 19.50 -5.96 10.40
C ASP A 151 18.62 -6.93 11.17
N ALA A 152 17.37 -6.53 11.38
CA ALA A 152 16.39 -7.41 11.96
C ALA A 152 16.40 -8.61 11.03
N GLN A 153 16.87 -9.73 11.58
CA GLN A 153 16.89 -11.04 10.96
C GLN A 153 15.43 -11.47 10.79
N LEU A 154 14.72 -10.74 9.94
CA LEU A 154 13.29 -10.81 9.77
C LEU A 154 13.06 -12.12 9.04
N SER A 155 12.86 -13.16 9.84
CA SER A 155 12.43 -14.44 9.33
C SER A 155 10.97 -14.29 8.98
N LEU A 156 10.66 -14.29 7.68
CA LEU A 156 9.30 -14.25 7.17
C LEU A 156 8.95 -15.56 6.45
N PRO A 157 8.77 -16.68 7.16
CA PRO A 157 8.35 -17.93 6.52
C PRO A 157 7.11 -17.71 5.64
N PRO A 158 7.07 -18.20 4.40
CA PRO A 158 7.99 -19.18 3.81
C PRO A 158 9.18 -18.56 3.05
N LEU A 159 9.38 -17.23 3.08
CA LEU A 159 10.49 -16.58 2.39
C LEU A 159 11.82 -16.96 3.04
N SER A 160 12.75 -17.39 2.20
CA SER A 160 14.15 -17.56 2.57
C SER A 160 14.80 -16.20 2.85
N ARG A 161 15.94 -16.22 3.55
CA ARG A 161 16.73 -15.01 3.81
C ARG A 161 17.13 -14.29 2.51
N GLN A 162 17.47 -15.03 1.46
CA GLN A 162 17.85 -14.45 0.16
C GLN A 162 16.67 -13.73 -0.50
N GLU A 163 15.47 -14.30 -0.41
CA GLU A 163 14.25 -13.68 -0.93
C GLU A 163 13.87 -12.41 -0.18
N VAL A 164 14.04 -12.39 1.14
CA VAL A 164 13.84 -11.18 1.95
C VAL A 164 14.84 -10.09 1.55
N VAL A 165 16.13 -10.43 1.39
CA VAL A 165 17.14 -9.45 0.95
C VAL A 165 16.86 -8.93 -0.46
N ALA A 166 16.49 -9.81 -1.39
CA ALA A 166 16.13 -9.40 -2.75
C ALA A 166 14.91 -8.46 -2.77
N ALA A 167 13.90 -8.75 -1.93
CA ALA A 167 12.74 -7.88 -1.78
C ALA A 167 13.11 -6.52 -1.16
N LEU A 168 14.01 -6.47 -0.17
CA LEU A 168 14.50 -5.20 0.39
C LEU A 168 15.21 -4.35 -0.68
N LEU A 169 16.04 -4.97 -1.53
CA LEU A 169 16.67 -4.27 -2.64
C LEU A 169 15.65 -3.74 -3.66
N GLY A 170 14.60 -4.52 -3.97
CA GLY A 170 13.51 -4.06 -4.82
C GLY A 170 12.71 -2.91 -4.20
N LEU A 171 12.39 -3.00 -2.91
CA LEU A 171 11.76 -1.90 -2.14
C LEU A 171 12.64 -0.64 -2.12
N GLN A 172 13.95 -0.79 -2.09
CA GLN A 172 14.89 0.33 -2.23
C GLN A 172 14.80 0.96 -3.62
N GLN A 173 14.73 0.16 -4.69
CA GLN A 173 14.56 0.65 -6.06
C GLN A 173 13.22 1.37 -6.27
N LEU A 174 12.17 0.92 -5.58
CA LEU A 174 10.86 1.60 -5.53
C LEU A 174 10.90 2.87 -4.67
N GLY A 175 11.99 3.13 -3.95
CA GLY A 175 12.18 4.32 -3.13
C GLY A 175 11.37 4.32 -1.83
N VAL A 176 10.77 3.20 -1.43
CA VAL A 176 10.01 3.11 -0.16
C VAL A 176 10.92 2.87 1.04
N ILE A 177 12.09 2.28 0.82
CA ILE A 177 13.14 2.20 1.85
C ILE A 177 14.46 2.75 1.33
N SER A 178 15.32 3.15 2.25
CA SER A 178 16.68 3.59 1.95
C SER A 178 17.69 2.84 2.81
N LYS A 179 18.88 2.62 2.26
CA LYS A 179 20.00 2.01 2.96
C LYS A 179 20.89 3.13 3.51
N GLU A 180 21.04 3.18 4.82
CA GLU A 180 21.88 4.17 5.49
C GLU A 180 23.13 3.46 6.05
N ASN A 181 24.32 3.96 5.68
CA ASN A 181 25.58 3.45 6.20
C ASN A 181 25.84 4.12 7.55
N LEU A 182 25.97 3.30 8.60
CA LEU A 182 26.11 3.80 9.96
C LEU A 182 27.58 3.71 10.38
N THR A 183 28.08 4.81 10.94
CA THR A 183 29.50 4.98 11.29
C THR A 183 29.76 4.82 12.79
N GLY A 184 28.74 5.02 13.65
CA GLY A 184 28.86 4.91 15.10
C GLY A 184 27.67 4.20 15.75
N ARG A 185 27.91 3.03 16.36
CA ARG A 185 26.86 2.16 16.93
C ARG A 185 26.22 2.66 18.22
N ASP A 186 26.96 3.44 19.02
CA ASP A 186 26.58 3.79 20.38
C ASP A 186 25.56 4.96 20.48
N GLY A 187 25.20 5.58 19.35
CA GLY A 187 24.19 6.65 19.28
C GLY A 187 23.13 6.48 18.20
N GLU A 188 23.40 5.71 17.14
CA GLU A 188 22.51 5.58 15.97
C GLU A 188 21.71 4.26 15.93
N TRP A 189 21.93 3.35 16.89
CA TRP A 189 21.37 1.99 16.85
C TRP A 189 20.45 1.74 18.05
N LYS A 190 19.35 1.04 17.80
CA LYS A 190 18.46 0.51 18.85
C LYS A 190 18.63 -1.01 18.92
N ASP A 191 18.89 -1.54 20.13
CA ASP A 191 18.92 -2.99 20.44
C ASP A 191 19.94 -3.85 19.64
N ALA A 192 21.13 -3.32 19.35
CA ALA A 192 22.17 -4.05 18.63
C ALA A 192 23.01 -4.95 19.57
N PRO A 193 23.30 -6.21 19.22
CA PRO A 193 24.29 -7.00 19.97
C PRO A 193 25.67 -6.32 19.93
N HIS A 194 26.36 -6.29 21.06
CA HIS A 194 27.65 -5.61 21.29
C HIS A 194 28.80 -6.21 20.45
N LEU A 195 28.79 -5.94 19.15
CA LEU A 195 29.90 -6.26 18.24
C LEU A 195 30.41 -4.95 17.61
N PRO A 196 31.69 -4.59 17.78
CA PRO A 196 32.27 -3.37 17.20
C PRO A 196 32.37 -3.47 15.68
N GLY A 197 32.01 -2.41 14.94
CA GLY A 197 32.23 -2.31 13.48
C GLY A 197 31.30 -1.34 12.72
N GLN A 198 31.61 -1.13 11.43
CA GLN A 198 30.74 -0.45 10.46
C GLN A 198 29.53 -1.33 10.10
N GLY A 199 28.40 -0.71 9.78
CA GLY A 199 27.19 -1.43 9.38
C GLY A 199 26.27 -0.61 8.49
N PHE A 200 25.11 -1.19 8.16
CA PHE A 200 24.04 -0.47 7.49
C PHE A 200 22.70 -0.82 8.12
N ALA A 201 21.72 0.06 7.94
CA ALA A 201 20.35 -0.20 8.32
C ALA A 201 19.38 0.28 7.25
N TRP A 202 18.16 -0.25 7.29
CA TRP A 202 17.08 0.11 6.39
C TRP A 202 16.15 1.11 7.07
N LYS A 203 15.88 2.24 6.40
CA LYS A 203 15.00 3.29 6.89
C LYS A 203 13.78 3.44 5.98
N LEU A 204 12.60 3.64 6.57
CA LEU A 204 11.39 3.99 5.82
C LEU A 204 11.54 5.40 5.23
N THR A 205 11.19 5.57 3.96
CA THR A 205 11.12 6.90 3.33
C THR A 205 9.75 7.54 3.54
N GLY A 206 9.59 8.80 3.13
CA GLY A 206 8.27 9.43 3.04
C GLY A 206 7.30 8.68 2.13
N LEU A 207 7.79 8.02 1.07
CA LEU A 207 6.95 7.22 0.18
C LEU A 207 6.41 5.96 0.87
N ALA A 208 7.21 5.30 1.72
CA ALA A 208 6.70 4.21 2.55
C ALA A 208 5.53 4.65 3.43
N ARG A 209 5.63 5.83 4.04
CA ARG A 209 4.54 6.37 4.87
C ARG A 209 3.30 6.68 4.04
N GLN A 210 3.43 7.16 2.81
CA GLN A 210 2.28 7.36 1.92
C GLN A 210 1.61 6.02 1.53
N VAL A 211 2.41 5.01 1.16
CA VAL A 211 1.91 3.66 0.86
C VAL A 211 1.20 3.05 2.06
N ALA A 212 1.77 3.19 3.26
CA ALA A 212 1.13 2.74 4.49
C ALA A 212 -0.14 3.53 4.83
N THR A 213 -0.15 4.85 4.61
CA THR A 213 -1.31 5.71 4.85
C THR A 213 -2.49 5.32 3.95
N LEU A 214 -2.26 5.16 2.64
CA LEU A 214 -3.33 4.72 1.72
C LEU A 214 -3.72 3.26 1.97
N GLY A 215 -2.72 2.40 2.22
CA GLY A 215 -2.92 0.99 2.59
C GLY A 215 -3.37 0.78 4.03
N ARG A 216 -3.68 1.85 4.79
CA ARG A 216 -4.09 1.86 6.19
C ARG A 216 -3.30 0.90 7.09
N LEU A 217 -2.01 0.72 6.83
CA LEU A 217 -1.12 -0.10 7.65
C LEU A 217 -0.83 0.64 8.95
N GLY A 218 -0.96 -0.04 10.09
CA GLY A 218 -0.77 0.58 11.42
C GLY A 218 -1.92 1.46 11.91
N LEU A 219 -2.98 1.63 11.11
CA LEU A 219 -4.19 2.41 11.44
C LEU A 219 -5.41 1.54 11.80
N GLU A 220 -5.19 0.24 12.05
CA GLU A 220 -6.25 -0.74 12.32
C GLU A 220 -6.78 -0.71 13.77
N GLU A 221 -6.19 0.10 14.67
CA GLU A 221 -6.57 0.16 16.10
C GLU A 221 -6.98 1.56 16.63
N ALA A 222 -7.53 2.43 15.77
CA ALA A 222 -8.16 3.68 16.21
C ALA A 222 -9.65 3.75 15.84
#